data_AF-A1SLK2-F1
#
_entry.id   AF-A1SLK2-F1
#
_cell.length_a   1.000
_cell.length_b   1.000
_cell.length_c   1.000
_cell.angle_alpha   90.00
_cell.angle_beta   90.00
_cell.angle_gamma   90.00
#
_symmetry.space_group_name_H-M   'P 1'
#
loop_
_entity.id
_entity.type
_entity.pdbx_description
1 polymer ?
#
loop_
_entity_poly.entity_id
_entity_poly.type
_entity_poly.pdbx_seq_one_letter_code
_entity_poly.pdbx_strand_id
1 'polypeptide(L)'
;MLTKTVVVGSSVGLHARPAQLIAQAAEELDSEVLIGIPGGDPVDASSSLMIMTLGAGPGDQVEVSSDDQAALDTIAALVEQDLDA
;
A
#
# COMPACT_ATOMS: atom_id res chain seq x y z
N MET A 1 14.31 5.23 6.58
CA MET A 1 13.15 4.54 6.01
C MET A 1 13.51 3.12 5.62
N LEU A 2 12.81 2.16 6.21
CA LEU A 2 12.80 0.75 5.84
C LEU A 2 11.88 0.59 4.63
N THR A 3 12.21 -0.32 3.72
CA THR A 3 11.41 -0.58 2.51
C THR A 3 11.21 -2.08 2.34
N LYS A 4 10.01 -2.46 1.92
CA LYS A 4 9.63 -3.84 1.61
C LYS A 4 8.89 -3.88 0.28
N THR A 5 9.40 -4.67 -0.66
CA THR A 5 8.71 -4.95 -1.92
C THR A 5 7.73 -6.09 -1.70
N VAL A 6 6.47 -5.88 -2.08
CA VAL A 6 5.38 -6.86 -1.97
C VAL A 6 4.59 -6.94 -3.26
N VAL A 7 3.85 -8.04 -3.44
CA VAL A 7 2.99 -8.25 -4.59
C VAL A 7 1.55 -7.87 -4.24
N VAL A 8 0.87 -7.14 -5.13
CA VAL A 8 -0.54 -6.78 -4.94
C VAL A 8 -1.41 -8.04 -5.01
N GLY A 9 -2.03 -8.37 -3.88
CA GLY A 9 -2.85 -9.57 -3.72
C GLY A 9 -4.29 -9.41 -4.21
N SER A 10 -4.79 -8.18 -4.28
CA SER A 10 -6.16 -7.92 -4.76
C SER A 10 -6.35 -8.36 -6.20
N SER A 11 -7.42 -9.12 -6.44
CA SER A 11 -7.80 -9.60 -7.78
C SER A 11 -8.17 -8.49 -8.76
N VAL A 12 -8.50 -7.30 -8.25
CA VAL A 12 -8.72 -6.10 -9.06
C VAL A 12 -7.53 -5.14 -9.03
N GLY A 13 -6.56 -5.28 -8.12
CA GLY A 13 -5.44 -4.34 -7.93
C GLY A 13 -5.74 -3.27 -6.87
N LEU A 14 -4.90 -2.23 -6.76
CA LEU A 14 -5.07 -1.15 -5.78
C LEU A 14 -6.12 -0.11 -6.21
N HIS A 15 -7.36 -0.58 -6.45
CA HIS A 15 -8.53 0.21 -6.83
C HIS A 15 -9.29 0.73 -5.60
N ALA A 16 -10.50 1.29 -5.81
CA ALA A 16 -11.28 2.00 -4.80
C ALA A 16 -11.39 1.27 -3.44
N ARG A 17 -11.85 0.01 -3.41
CA ARG A 17 -12.06 -0.71 -2.14
C ARG A 17 -10.73 -1.10 -1.46
N PRO A 18 -9.77 -1.80 -2.10
CA PRO A 18 -8.47 -2.09 -1.49
C PRO A 18 -7.72 -0.84 -1.03
N ALA A 19 -7.68 0.21 -1.87
CA ALA A 19 -7.03 1.48 -1.52
C ALA A 19 -7.69 2.15 -0.30
N GLN A 20 -9.02 2.08 -0.18
CA GLN A 20 -9.73 2.64 0.95
C GLN A 20 -9.45 1.89 2.26
N LEU A 21 -9.36 0.56 2.22
CA LEU A 21 -9.02 -0.25 3.39
C LEU A 21 -7.57 -0.03 3.85
N ILE A 22 -6.64 0.05 2.90
CA ILE A 22 -5.23 0.38 3.18
C ILE A 22 -5.13 1.79 3.79
N ALA A 23 -5.83 2.76 3.22
CA ALA A 23 -5.84 4.13 3.73
C ALA A 23 -6.38 4.25 5.15
N GLN A 24 -7.50 3.59 5.45
CA GLN A 24 -8.06 3.55 6.80
C GLN A 24 -7.07 2.95 7.80
N ALA A 25 -6.40 1.84 7.43
CA ALA A 25 -5.40 1.23 8.29
C ALA A 25 -4.18 2.16 8.49
N ALA A 26 -3.74 2.85 7.44
CA ALA A 26 -2.61 3.79 7.53
C ALA A 26 -2.94 5.02 8.39
N GLU A 27 -4.17 5.54 8.34
CA GLU A 27 -4.64 6.65 9.18
C GLU A 27 -4.62 6.31 10.68
N GLU A 28 -4.72 5.03 11.05
CA GLU A 28 -4.68 4.56 12.44
C GLU A 28 -3.25 4.39 13.00
N LEU A 29 -2.22 4.51 12.15
CA LEU A 29 -0.83 4.34 12.54
C LEU A 29 -0.20 5.65 13.03
N ASP A 30 0.68 5.56 14.03
CA ASP A 30 1.45 6.71 14.55
C ASP A 30 2.62 7.11 13.65
N SER A 31 2.82 6.43 12.51
CA SER A 31 3.96 6.62 11.60
C SER A 31 3.49 6.74 10.15
N GLU A 32 4.17 7.60 9.40
CA GLU A 32 3.96 7.73 7.96
C GLU A 32 4.33 6.43 7.25
N VAL A 33 3.47 6.01 6.32
CA VAL A 33 3.74 4.90 5.40
C VAL A 33 3.53 5.38 3.98
N LEU A 34 4.48 5.06 3.11
CA LEU A 34 4.42 5.38 1.69
C LEU A 34 4.31 4.10 0.86
N ILE A 35 3.63 4.19 -0.29
CA ILE A 35 3.50 3.10 -1.27
C ILE A 35 3.91 3.63 -2.64
N GLY A 36 4.75 2.90 -3.37
CA GLY A 36 5.17 3.29 -4.72
C GLY A 36 5.34 2.11 -5.67
N ILE A 37 5.34 2.40 -6.97
CA ILE A 37 5.82 1.45 -7.98
C ILE A 37 7.36 1.46 -7.94
N PRO A 38 8.07 0.32 -8.05
CA PRO A 38 9.52 0.30 -8.08
C PRO A 38 10.12 1.29 -9.09
N GLY A 39 10.95 2.21 -8.61
CA GLY A 39 11.57 3.27 -9.42
C GLY A 39 10.66 4.46 -9.77
N GLY A 40 9.43 4.50 -9.26
CA GLY A 40 8.51 5.64 -9.33
C GLY A 40 8.49 6.46 -8.04
N ASP A 41 7.76 7.58 -8.06
CA ASP A 41 7.54 8.40 -6.88
C ASP A 41 6.49 7.72 -5.97
N PRO A 42 6.78 7.56 -4.67
CA PRO A 42 5.82 6.97 -3.75
C PRO A 42 4.75 7.99 -3.34
N VAL A 43 3.60 7.48 -2.88
CA VAL A 43 2.47 8.25 -2.38
C VAL A 43 2.16 7.89 -0.93
N ASP A 44 1.50 8.81 -0.22
CA ASP A 44 1.05 8.58 1.16
C ASP A 44 -0.03 7.48 1.20
N ALA A 45 0.22 6.45 2.01
CA ALA A 45 -0.68 5.32 2.19
C ALA A 45 -2.00 5.72 2.86
N SER A 46 -2.05 6.83 3.61
CA SER A 46 -3.30 7.33 4.23
C SER A 46 -4.27 7.95 3.21
N SER A 47 -3.84 8.13 1.95
CA SER A 47 -4.69 8.68 0.90
C SER A 47 -5.11 7.63 -0.10
N SER A 48 -6.34 7.13 0.03
CA SER A 48 -6.93 6.18 -0.93
C SER A 48 -6.90 6.70 -2.37
N LEU A 49 -7.12 8.00 -2.57
CA LEU A 49 -7.05 8.64 -3.89
C LEU A 49 -5.64 8.57 -4.47
N MET A 50 -4.60 8.86 -3.67
CA MET A 50 -3.23 8.80 -4.17
C MET A 50 -2.79 7.36 -4.43
N ILE A 51 -3.16 6.39 -3.58
CA ILE A 51 -2.92 4.97 -3.84
C ILE A 51 -3.47 4.57 -5.21
N MET A 52 -4.71 4.97 -5.53
CA MET A 52 -5.32 4.64 -6.81
C MET A 52 -4.57 5.25 -8.01
N THR A 53 -3.87 6.38 -7.83
CA THR A 53 -3.08 6.98 -8.91
C THR A 53 -1.85 6.16 -9.29
N LEU A 54 -1.39 5.24 -8.43
CA LEU A 54 -0.28 4.33 -8.74
C LEU A 54 -0.62 3.37 -9.88
N GLY A 55 -1.91 3.07 -10.09
CA GLY A 55 -2.35 2.16 -11.15
C GLY A 55 -1.84 0.72 -11.00
N ALA A 56 -1.47 0.30 -9.79
CA ALA A 56 -0.94 -1.04 -9.52
C ALA A 56 -2.03 -2.11 -9.68
N GLY A 57 -1.83 -3.01 -10.64
CA GLY A 57 -2.73 -4.10 -10.97
C GLY A 57 -2.48 -5.38 -10.16
N PRO A 58 -3.30 -6.41 -10.37
CA PRO A 58 -3.13 -7.71 -9.74
C PRO A 58 -1.78 -8.33 -10.10
N GLY A 59 -1.01 -8.76 -9.09
CA GLY A 59 0.31 -9.38 -9.32
C GLY A 59 1.46 -8.39 -9.58
N ASP A 60 1.18 -7.09 -9.65
CA ASP A 60 2.25 -6.08 -9.73
C ASP A 60 3.02 -5.99 -8.41
N GLN A 61 4.27 -5.56 -8.50
CA GLN A 61 5.09 -5.26 -7.32
C GLN A 61 4.94 -3.80 -6.93
N VAL A 62 4.81 -3.56 -5.63
CA VAL A 62 4.89 -2.23 -5.02
C VAL A 62 5.92 -2.22 -3.90
N GLU A 63 6.49 -1.05 -3.63
CA GLU A 63 7.39 -0.80 -2.52
C GLU A 63 6.61 -0.07 -1.43
N VAL A 64 6.54 -0.68 -0.25
CA VAL A 64 6.00 -0.04 0.96
C VAL A 64 7.19 0.43 1.79
N SER A 65 7.15 1.65 2.31
CA SER A 65 8.22 2.19 3.15
C SER A 65 7.69 2.95 4.37
N SER A 66 8.39 2.82 5.49
CA SER A 66 8.14 3.57 6.73
C SER A 66 9.41 3.63 7.59
N ASP A 67 9.48 4.57 8.53
CA ASP A 67 10.51 4.56 9.57
C ASP A 67 10.16 3.61 10.73
N ASP A 68 8.92 3.14 10.81
CA ASP A 68 8.46 2.15 11.78
C ASP A 68 8.25 0.77 11.13
N GLN A 69 8.88 -0.26 11.70
CA GLN A 69 8.82 -1.63 11.17
C GLN A 69 7.40 -2.23 11.28
N ALA A 70 6.66 -1.93 12.35
CA ALA A 70 5.33 -2.50 12.55
C ALA A 70 4.30 -1.87 11.59
N ALA A 71 4.40 -0.56 11.37
CA ALA A 71 3.62 0.17 10.37
C ALA A 71 3.90 -0.36 8.95
N LEU A 72 5.18 -0.53 8.61
CA LEU A 72 5.61 -1.12 7.35
C LEU A 72 5.00 -2.51 7.14
N ASP A 73 5.13 -3.41 8.12
CA ASP A 73 4.63 -4.77 8.00
C ASP A 73 3.11 -4.84 7.96
N THR A 74 2.41 -3.96 8.67
CA THR A 74 0.94 -3.86 8.66
C THR A 74 0.43 -3.51 7.27
N ILE A 75 0.96 -2.44 6.66
CA ILE A 75 0.52 -2.00 5.33
C ILE A 75 0.96 -2.99 4.24
N ALA A 76 2.19 -3.50 4.32
CA ALA A 76 2.67 -4.53 3.40
C ALA A 76 1.76 -5.77 3.40
N ALA A 77 1.36 -6.25 4.58
CA ALA A 77 0.46 -7.40 4.69
C ALA A 77 -0.94 -7.13 4.12
N LEU A 78 -1.44 -5.89 4.21
CA LEU A 78 -2.73 -5.53 3.59
C LEU A 78 -2.63 -5.49 2.06
N VAL A 79 -1.53 -4.97 1.52
CA VAL A 79 -1.28 -4.96 0.07
C VAL A 79 -1.23 -6.39 -0.50
N GLU A 80 -0.66 -7.35 0.23
CA GLU A 80 -0.58 -8.76 -0.18
C GLU A 80 -1.90 -9.54 -0.06
N GLN A 81 -2.91 -8.98 0.62
CA GLN A 81 -4.20 -9.63 0.79
C GLN A 81 -5.16 -9.34 -0.38
N ASP A 82 -6.05 -10.29 -0.66
CA ASP A 82 -7.18 -10.04 -1.55
C ASP A 82 -8.27 -9.27 -0.79
N LEU A 83 -8.13 -7.95 -0.74
CA LEU A 83 -9.05 -7.05 -0.05
C LEU A 83 -10.38 -6.79 -0.80
N ASP A 84 -10.55 -7.41 -1.98
CA ASP A 84 -11.77 -7.30 -2.78
C ASP A 84 -12.70 -8.51 -2.66
N ALA A 85 -12.24 -9.57 -1.99
CA ALA A 85 -13.02 -10.78 -1.71
C ALA A 85 -14.24 -10.56 -0.78
#